data_AF-A0AAW7AB95-F1
#
_entry.id   AF-A0AAW7AB95-F1
#
_cell.length_a   1.000
_cell.length_b   1.000
_cell.length_c   1.000
_cell.angle_alpha   90.00
_cell.angle_beta   90.00
_cell.angle_gamma   90.00
#
_symmetry.space_group_name_H-M   'P 1'
#
loop_
_entity.id
_entity.type
_entity.pdbx_description
1 polymer ?
#
loop_
_entity_poly.entity_id
_entity_poly.type
_entity_poly.pdbx_seq_one_letter_code
_entity_poly.pdbx_strand_id
1 'polypeptide(L)'
;VDIETDKVVLEVPAPEAGVLEAIVEAEGATVLSKQIIAKLKPGAVAGEPTADKTEGTEASPDKRHKAALSEESNDALSPAVRRLLAEHGLEASQVKGTGVGGRITREDIEAHLANAKSASKEDSPAVVDVPAAARSQKRVPMTRLRKTVANRLLEAKNNTAMLTTFNEVNMKP
;
A
#
# COMPACT_ATOMS: atom_id res chain seq x y z
N VAL A 1 -7.52 -16.96 11.51
CA VAL A 1 -6.15 -17.22 11.03
C VAL A 1 -6.28 -18.29 9.98
N ASP A 2 -5.83 -18.02 8.77
CA ASP A 2 -6.09 -18.91 7.64
C ASP A 2 -4.80 -19.60 7.24
N ILE A 3 -4.88 -20.92 7.05
CA ILE A 3 -3.76 -21.75 6.64
C ILE A 3 -4.01 -22.22 5.21
N GLU A 4 -3.17 -21.79 4.28
CA GLU A 4 -3.13 -22.33 2.93
C GLU A 4 -2.29 -23.60 2.90
N THR A 5 -2.91 -24.73 2.55
CA THR A 5 -2.21 -25.97 2.20
C THR A 5 -2.17 -26.15 0.69
N ASP A 6 -1.39 -27.12 0.19
CA ASP A 6 -1.20 -27.39 -1.24
C ASP A 6 -2.48 -27.70 -2.03
N LYS A 7 -3.61 -27.92 -1.35
CA LYS A 7 -4.89 -28.27 -1.99
C LYS A 7 -6.09 -27.49 -1.45
N VAL A 8 -6.04 -27.01 -0.20
CA VAL A 8 -7.20 -26.41 0.48
C VAL A 8 -6.74 -25.25 1.36
N VAL A 9 -7.52 -24.17 1.39
CA VAL A 9 -7.39 -23.10 2.39
C VAL A 9 -8.32 -23.43 3.55
N LEU A 10 -7.78 -23.44 4.76
CA LEU A 10 -8.51 -23.79 5.98
C LEU A 10 -8.45 -22.64 6.96
N GLU A 11 -9.59 -22.25 7.49
CA GLU A 11 -9.68 -21.31 8.61
C GLU A 11 -9.40 -22.08 9.92
N VAL A 12 -8.54 -21.53 10.77
CA VAL A 12 -8.27 -22.08 12.10
C VAL A 12 -9.19 -21.36 13.11
N PRO A 13 -10.16 -22.07 13.71
CA PRO A 13 -11.03 -21.49 14.73
C PRO A 13 -10.24 -21.23 16.02
N ALA A 14 -10.62 -20.16 16.74
CA ALA A 14 -10.06 -19.86 18.05
C ALA A 14 -10.63 -20.84 19.10
N PRO A 15 -9.79 -21.39 20.00
CA PRO A 15 -10.26 -22.31 21.04
C PRO A 15 -11.10 -21.63 22.12
N GLU A 16 -10.85 -20.34 22.41
CA GLU A 16 -11.55 -19.54 23.41
C GLU A 16 -11.69 -18.08 22.95
N ALA A 17 -12.63 -17.33 23.53
CA ALA A 17 -12.75 -15.89 23.32
C ALA A 17 -11.60 -15.15 24.02
N GLY A 18 -10.95 -14.23 23.32
CA GLY A 18 -9.78 -13.52 23.82
C GLY A 18 -9.15 -12.58 22.79
N VAL A 19 -7.99 -12.02 23.14
CA VAL A 19 -7.18 -11.16 22.25
C VAL A 19 -5.91 -11.91 21.83
N LEU A 20 -5.49 -11.76 20.57
CA LEU A 20 -4.20 -12.25 20.08
C LEU A 20 -3.08 -11.41 20.71
N GLU A 21 -2.28 -12.03 21.56
CA GLU A 21 -1.19 -11.37 22.30
C GLU A 21 0.09 -11.28 21.46
N ALA A 22 0.41 -12.35 20.74
CA ALA A 22 1.61 -12.40 19.90
C ALA A 22 1.42 -13.32 18.70
N ILE A 23 1.87 -12.87 17.54
CA ILE A 23 2.00 -13.69 16.33
C ILE A 23 3.42 -14.25 16.33
N VAL A 24 3.55 -15.58 16.40
CA VAL A 24 4.86 -16.25 16.49
C VAL A 24 5.44 -16.48 15.10
N GLU A 25 4.59 -16.73 14.11
CA GLU A 25 4.97 -16.97 12.71
C GLU A 25 4.41 -15.88 11.80
N ALA A 26 5.28 -15.29 10.97
CA ALA A 26 4.88 -14.21 10.07
C ALA A 26 3.95 -14.70 8.94
N GLU A 27 3.20 -13.77 8.35
CA GLU A 27 2.35 -14.07 7.19
C GLU A 27 3.17 -14.67 6.04
N GLY A 28 2.75 -15.84 5.56
CA GLY A 28 3.44 -16.58 4.50
C GLY A 28 4.56 -17.53 4.97
N ALA A 29 4.83 -17.61 6.28
CA ALA A 29 5.74 -18.60 6.83
C ALA A 29 5.22 -20.05 6.67
N THR A 30 6.13 -21.02 6.62
CA THR A 30 5.76 -22.44 6.52
C THR A 30 5.63 -23.03 7.92
N VAL A 31 4.41 -23.38 8.29
CA VAL A 31 4.10 -23.97 9.60
C VAL A 31 4.02 -25.49 9.51
N LEU A 32 4.60 -26.19 10.50
CA LEU A 32 4.49 -27.64 10.64
C LEU A 32 3.23 -28.02 11.42
N SER A 33 2.80 -29.27 11.27
CA SER A 33 1.66 -29.79 12.03
C SER A 33 1.90 -29.66 13.55
N LYS A 34 0.91 -29.12 14.26
CA LYS A 34 0.94 -28.84 15.72
C LYS A 34 1.93 -27.74 16.15
N GLN A 35 2.49 -26.98 15.23
CA GLN A 35 3.31 -25.82 15.58
C GLN A 35 2.44 -24.66 16.12
N ILE A 36 2.97 -23.94 17.10
CA ILE A 36 2.30 -22.77 17.69
C ILE A 36 2.46 -21.58 16.75
N ILE A 37 1.35 -21.07 16.23
CA ILE A 37 1.32 -19.96 15.25
C ILE A 37 1.09 -18.59 15.90
N ALA A 38 0.35 -18.56 17.01
CA ALA A 38 0.06 -17.35 17.77
C ALA A 38 -0.26 -17.71 19.22
N LYS A 39 -0.06 -16.75 20.13
CA LYS A 39 -0.49 -16.84 21.52
C LYS A 39 -1.78 -16.05 21.69
N LEU A 40 -2.78 -16.68 22.29
CA LEU A 40 -4.06 -16.08 22.60
C LEU A 40 -4.16 -15.88 24.12
N LYS A 41 -4.53 -14.68 24.56
CA LYS A 41 -4.81 -14.39 25.96
C LYS A 41 -6.31 -14.59 26.20
N PRO A 42 -6.72 -15.61 26.98
CA PRO A 42 -8.13 -15.88 27.24
C PRO A 42 -8.72 -14.78 28.14
N GLY A 43 -9.93 -14.36 27.81
CA GLY A 43 -10.65 -13.33 28.57
C GLY A 43 -11.79 -12.76 27.75
N ALA A 44 -12.93 -12.51 28.40
CA ALA A 44 -14.01 -11.76 27.79
C ALA A 44 -13.45 -10.37 27.43
N VAL A 45 -13.25 -10.16 26.13
CA VAL A 45 -13.03 -8.83 25.60
C VAL A 45 -14.40 -8.16 25.70
N ALA A 46 -14.65 -7.53 26.84
CA ALA A 46 -15.48 -6.33 26.83
C ALA A 46 -14.75 -5.42 25.84
N GLY A 47 -15.27 -5.35 24.61
CA GLY A 47 -14.72 -4.44 23.63
C GLY A 47 -14.62 -3.08 24.29
N GLU A 48 -13.40 -2.58 24.46
CA GLU A 48 -13.27 -1.15 24.44
C GLU A 48 -13.77 -0.75 23.07
N PRO A 49 -14.83 0.07 22.98
CA PRO A 49 -15.19 0.63 21.70
C PRO A 49 -13.94 1.36 21.23
N THR A 50 -13.41 0.94 20.08
CA THR A 50 -12.60 1.83 19.26
C THR A 50 -13.43 3.09 19.15
N ALA A 51 -13.02 4.13 19.86
CA ALA A 51 -13.55 5.46 19.67
C ALA A 51 -13.15 5.84 18.25
N ASP A 52 -14.01 5.46 17.31
CA ASP A 52 -14.08 6.09 16.02
C ASP A 52 -14.40 7.54 16.33
N LYS A 53 -13.33 8.33 16.45
CA LYS A 53 -13.37 9.76 16.64
C LYS A 53 -13.88 10.33 15.32
N THR A 54 -15.18 10.19 15.13
CA THR A 54 -15.96 11.05 14.26
C THR A 54 -15.85 12.45 14.86
N GLU A 55 -14.82 13.17 14.46
CA GLU A 55 -14.80 14.62 14.51
C GLU A 55 -15.86 15.14 13.53
N GLY A 56 -17.13 14.93 13.88
CA GLY A 56 -18.23 15.77 13.48
C GLY A 56 -18.07 17.10 14.21
N THR A 57 -17.14 17.92 13.73
CA THR A 57 -17.16 19.35 14.04
C THR A 57 -18.37 19.93 13.32
N GLU A 58 -19.53 19.90 13.98
CA GLU A 58 -20.61 20.81 13.65
C GLU A 58 -20.09 22.24 13.88
N ALA A 59 -19.86 22.93 12.78
CA ALA A 59 -19.59 24.36 12.77
C ALA A 59 -20.84 25.10 13.25
N SER A 60 -20.91 25.37 14.56
CA SER A 60 -21.77 26.43 15.08
C SER A 60 -21.22 27.79 14.61
N PRO A 61 -22.04 28.68 14.01
CA PRO A 61 -21.57 29.87 13.31
C PRO A 61 -21.19 31.05 14.22
N ASP A 62 -20.94 30.82 15.52
CA ASP A 62 -20.93 31.90 16.52
C ASP A 62 -19.56 32.23 17.14
N LYS A 63 -18.46 31.78 16.53
CA LYS A 63 -17.09 32.13 16.96
C LYS A 63 -16.20 32.64 15.83
N ARG A 64 -16.76 33.44 14.91
CA ARG A 64 -16.01 34.05 13.80
C ARG A 64 -15.42 35.43 14.12
N HIS A 65 -15.55 35.94 15.34
CA HIS A 65 -15.01 37.27 15.70
C HIS A 65 -14.09 37.22 16.92
N LYS A 66 -12.84 36.79 16.71
CA LYS A 66 -11.61 37.37 17.29
C LYS A 66 -10.43 36.44 17.06
N ALA A 67 -9.66 36.73 16.02
CA ALA A 67 -8.23 36.53 16.06
C ALA A 67 -7.60 37.73 15.34
N ALA A 68 -6.86 38.50 16.13
CA ALA A 68 -6.28 39.77 15.75
C ALA A 68 -5.22 39.58 14.66
N LEU A 69 -5.22 40.52 13.71
CA LEU A 69 -4.14 40.74 12.77
C LEU A 69 -2.90 41.20 13.55
N SER A 70 -1.87 40.36 13.57
CA SER A 70 -0.50 40.81 13.79
C SER A 70 0.29 40.54 12.51
N GLU A 71 0.55 41.63 11.78
CA GLU A 71 1.46 41.66 10.65
C GLU A 71 2.89 41.36 11.12
N GLU A 72 3.45 40.25 10.63
CA GLU A 72 4.89 40.10 10.46
C GLU A 72 5.13 39.46 9.09
N SER A 73 5.39 40.31 8.09
CA SER A 73 6.16 40.06 6.86
C SER A 73 6.09 38.63 6.29
N ASN A 74 4.88 38.14 6.04
CA ASN A 74 4.68 36.79 5.52
C ASN A 74 3.41 36.64 4.65
N ASP A 75 2.82 37.74 4.20
CA ASP A 75 1.62 37.70 3.35
C ASP A 75 1.89 37.16 1.93
N ALA A 76 3.16 36.95 1.59
CA ALA A 76 3.58 36.34 0.33
C ALA A 76 3.48 34.79 0.34
N LEU A 77 3.40 34.15 1.50
CA LEU A 77 3.46 32.70 1.63
C LEU A 77 2.15 32.10 2.15
N SER A 78 1.53 31.23 1.34
CA SER A 78 0.37 30.49 1.78
C SER A 78 0.72 29.50 2.92
N PRO A 79 -0.20 29.22 3.87
CA PRO A 79 0.06 28.31 4.98
C PRO A 79 0.49 26.90 4.57
N ALA A 80 0.03 26.43 3.40
CA ALA A 80 0.42 25.14 2.85
C ALA A 80 1.89 25.13 2.38
N VAL A 81 2.34 26.21 1.75
CA VAL A 81 3.74 26.37 1.32
C VAL A 81 4.67 26.46 2.52
N ARG A 82 4.28 27.16 3.59
CA ARG A 82 5.07 27.21 4.83
C ARG A 82 5.25 25.83 5.47
N ARG A 83 4.21 24.99 5.48
CA ARG A 83 4.31 23.60 5.96
C ARG A 83 5.29 22.79 5.11
N LEU A 84 5.18 22.87 3.78
CA LEU A 84 6.05 22.12 2.86
C LEU A 84 7.52 22.57 2.92
N LEU A 85 7.78 23.88 3.07
CA LEU A 85 9.14 24.39 3.26
C LEU A 85 9.75 23.91 4.58
N ALA A 86 8.96 23.87 5.67
CA ALA A 86 9.42 23.36 6.97
C ALA A 86 9.69 21.85 6.95
N GLU A 87 8.85 21.06 6.27
CA GLU A 87 9.02 19.61 6.14
C GLU A 87 10.27 19.24 5.32
N HIS A 88 10.61 20.06 4.33
CA HIS A 88 11.77 19.81 3.45
C HIS A 88 13.01 20.64 3.82
N GLY A 89 12.96 21.43 4.90
CA GLY A 89 14.07 22.27 5.37
C GLY A 89 14.54 23.30 4.34
N LEU A 90 13.61 23.83 3.54
CA LEU A 90 13.89 24.78 2.46
C LEU A 90 13.57 26.21 2.91
N GLU A 91 14.45 27.15 2.55
CA GLU A 91 14.24 28.57 2.82
C GLU A 91 13.49 29.25 1.66
N ALA A 92 12.62 30.21 1.98
CA ALA A 92 11.80 30.91 0.98
C ALA A 92 12.65 31.65 -0.09
N SER A 93 13.90 31.99 0.21
CA SER A 93 14.82 32.63 -0.72
C SER A 93 15.41 31.68 -1.78
N GLN A 94 15.34 30.36 -1.58
CA GLN A 94 15.93 29.36 -2.47
C GLN A 94 14.98 28.94 -3.60
N VAL A 95 13.68 29.16 -3.42
CA VAL A 95 12.64 28.78 -4.38
C VAL A 95 12.18 30.02 -5.13
N LYS A 96 12.36 30.02 -6.46
CA LYS A 96 11.88 31.10 -7.32
C LYS A 96 10.36 30.98 -7.48
N GLY A 97 9.60 31.87 -6.84
CA GLY A 97 8.14 31.92 -6.95
C GLY A 97 7.68 32.40 -8.33
N THR A 98 6.81 31.63 -8.98
CA THR A 98 6.23 31.98 -10.29
C THR A 98 4.80 32.52 -10.18
N GLY A 99 4.24 32.59 -8.97
CA GLY A 99 2.89 33.08 -8.72
C GLY A 99 2.72 34.58 -8.93
N VAL A 100 1.47 35.01 -9.07
CA VAL A 100 1.09 36.43 -9.26
C VAL A 100 1.64 37.27 -8.11
N GLY A 101 2.51 38.25 -8.44
CA GLY A 101 3.19 39.09 -7.45
C GLY A 101 4.44 38.46 -6.82
N GLY A 102 5.04 37.43 -7.44
CA GLY A 102 6.26 36.77 -6.95
C GLY A 102 6.01 35.78 -5.81
N ARG A 103 4.78 35.31 -5.64
CA ARG A 103 4.42 34.34 -4.60
C ARG A 103 4.95 32.95 -4.95
N ILE A 104 5.37 32.21 -3.93
CA ILE A 104 5.82 30.83 -4.06
C ILE A 104 4.59 29.91 -4.04
N THR A 105 4.47 29.06 -5.05
CA THR A 105 3.39 28.06 -5.15
C THR A 105 3.91 26.68 -4.75
N ARG A 106 2.99 25.73 -4.55
CA ARG A 106 3.34 24.33 -4.27
C ARG A 106 4.17 23.72 -5.41
N GLU A 107 3.81 24.05 -6.64
CA GLU A 107 4.46 23.56 -7.86
C GLU A 107 5.93 24.02 -7.93
N ASP A 108 6.24 25.23 -7.49
CA ASP A 108 7.61 25.76 -7.48
C ASP A 108 8.54 24.97 -6.53
N ILE A 109 8.01 24.52 -5.38
CA ILE A 109 8.75 23.72 -4.39
C ILE A 109 8.99 22.30 -4.90
N GLU A 110 7.95 21.68 -5.48
CA GLU A 110 8.03 20.34 -6.06
C GLU A 110 8.99 20.32 -7.27
N ALA A 111 8.97 21.35 -8.12
CA ALA A 111 9.91 21.49 -9.23
C ALA A 111 11.36 21.64 -8.75
N HIS A 112 11.59 22.41 -7.67
CA HIS A 112 12.91 22.54 -7.08
C HIS A 112 13.43 21.22 -6.50
N LEU A 113 12.56 20.44 -5.84
CA LEU A 113 12.89 19.10 -5.33
C LEU A 113 13.16 18.08 -6.46
N ALA A 114 12.39 18.16 -7.56
CA ALA A 114 12.59 17.29 -8.72
C ALA A 114 13.93 17.58 -9.42
N ASN A 115 14.27 18.86 -9.62
CA ASN A 115 15.55 19.25 -10.21
C ASN A 115 16.74 18.89 -9.31
N ALA A 116 16.62 19.03 -7.98
CA ALA A 116 17.66 18.58 -7.05
C ALA A 116 17.90 17.05 -7.13
N LYS A 117 16.86 16.28 -7.44
CA LYS A 117 16.93 14.81 -7.57
C LYS A 117 17.44 14.34 -8.94
N SER A 118 17.34 15.19 -9.97
CA SER A 118 17.88 14.92 -11.31
C SER A 118 19.38 15.21 -11.45
N ALA A 119 20.00 15.95 -10.52
CA ALA A 119 21.43 16.26 -10.55
C ALA A 119 22.33 15.17 -9.96
N SER A 120 21.78 14.04 -9.48
CA SER A 120 22.54 13.00 -8.78
C SER A 120 22.34 11.58 -9.31
N LYS A 121 22.17 11.40 -10.63
CA LYS A 121 22.02 10.06 -11.21
C LYS A 121 22.56 9.92 -12.64
N GLU A 122 23.87 10.04 -12.77
CA GLU A 122 24.63 9.45 -13.87
C GLU A 122 25.56 8.38 -13.26
N ASP A 123 25.20 7.10 -13.42
CA ASP A 123 26.07 5.98 -13.84
C ASP A 123 25.39 4.61 -13.64
N SER A 124 24.93 3.99 -14.73
CA SER A 124 25.04 2.54 -15.03
C SER A 124 24.20 2.10 -16.23
N PRO A 125 24.63 1.05 -16.97
CA PRO A 125 24.30 0.87 -18.39
C PRO A 125 22.95 0.19 -18.64
N ALA A 126 22.43 0.49 -19.83
CA ALA A 126 21.11 0.16 -20.34
C ALA A 126 20.86 -1.35 -20.55
N VAL A 127 19.76 -1.84 -19.98
CA VAL A 127 18.96 -2.90 -20.60
C VAL A 127 17.89 -2.23 -21.46
N VAL A 128 17.88 -2.58 -22.74
CA VAL A 128 16.98 -2.01 -23.75
C VAL A 128 15.57 -2.57 -23.52
N ASP A 129 14.73 -1.82 -22.82
CA ASP A 129 13.31 -2.09 -22.70
C ASP A 129 12.59 -1.28 -23.79
N VAL A 130 11.94 -1.99 -24.70
CA VAL A 130 11.16 -1.41 -25.81
C VAL A 130 10.02 -0.58 -25.19
N PRO A 131 9.73 0.66 -25.63
CA PRO A 131 8.74 1.50 -24.97
C PRO A 131 7.33 1.03 -25.36
N ALA A 132 6.86 -0.05 -24.74
CA ALA A 132 5.45 -0.34 -24.65
C ALA A 132 4.84 0.73 -23.73
N ALA A 133 3.99 1.59 -24.30
CA ALA A 133 3.21 2.63 -23.63
C ALA A 133 2.96 2.32 -22.15
N ALA A 134 3.44 3.20 -21.27
CA ALA A 134 3.65 3.02 -19.83
C ALA A 134 2.44 2.49 -19.05
N ARG A 135 2.21 1.17 -19.11
CA ARG A 135 1.41 0.44 -18.14
C ARG A 135 2.33 0.02 -17.02
N SER A 136 2.06 0.48 -15.80
CA SER A 136 2.83 0.07 -14.63
C SER A 136 2.75 -1.45 -14.46
N GLN A 137 3.89 -2.14 -14.59
CA GLN A 137 3.98 -3.57 -14.33
C GLN A 137 4.25 -3.79 -12.84
N LYS A 138 3.43 -4.60 -12.16
CA LYS A 138 3.65 -5.02 -10.77
C LYS A 138 3.93 -6.51 -10.73
N ARG A 139 5.11 -6.90 -10.26
CA ARG A 139 5.44 -8.31 -10.04
C ARG A 139 4.83 -8.78 -8.73
N VAL A 140 3.96 -9.79 -8.80
CA VAL A 140 3.31 -10.41 -7.64
C VAL A 140 3.87 -11.84 -7.49
N PRO A 141 4.35 -12.25 -6.30
CA PRO A 141 4.79 -13.62 -6.08
C PRO A 141 3.61 -14.60 -6.21
N MET A 142 3.87 -15.82 -6.69
CA MET A 142 2.83 -16.86 -6.75
C MET A 142 2.45 -17.32 -5.34
N THR A 143 1.14 -17.53 -5.11
CA THR A 143 0.66 -18.25 -3.92
C THR A 143 1.13 -19.70 -3.91
N ARG A 144 1.08 -20.37 -2.75
CA ARG A 144 1.54 -21.75 -2.62
C ARG A 144 0.73 -22.70 -3.50
N LEU A 145 -0.60 -22.61 -3.45
CA LEU A 145 -1.50 -23.41 -4.28
C LEU A 145 -1.27 -23.17 -5.78
N ARG A 146 -1.06 -21.91 -6.19
CA ARG A 146 -0.80 -21.58 -7.60
C ARG A 146 0.53 -22.18 -8.06
N LYS A 147 1.56 -22.12 -7.22
CA LYS A 147 2.89 -22.69 -7.52
C LYS A 147 2.83 -24.22 -7.65
N THR A 148 2.12 -24.91 -6.76
CA THR A 148 1.99 -26.38 -6.81
C THR A 148 1.16 -26.84 -8.00
N VAL A 149 0.06 -26.16 -8.32
CA VAL A 149 -0.73 -26.43 -9.54
C VAL A 149 0.12 -26.22 -10.78
N ALA A 150 0.86 -25.11 -10.86
CA ALA A 150 1.74 -24.84 -12.00
C ALA A 150 2.81 -25.93 -12.18
N ASN A 151 3.46 -26.37 -11.09
CA ASN A 151 4.44 -27.45 -11.13
C ASN A 151 3.82 -28.77 -11.63
N ARG A 152 2.64 -29.15 -11.12
CA ARG A 152 1.94 -30.38 -11.55
C ARG A 152 1.48 -30.33 -12.99
N LEU A 153 0.97 -29.18 -13.44
CA LEU A 153 0.56 -28.98 -14.84
C LEU A 153 1.78 -29.07 -15.77
N LEU A 154 2.90 -28.46 -15.38
CA LEU A 154 4.15 -28.52 -16.15
C LEU A 154 4.69 -29.95 -16.22
N GLU A 155 4.71 -30.67 -15.09
CA GLU A 155 5.15 -32.06 -15.00
C GLU A 155 4.28 -32.98 -15.87
N ALA A 156 2.95 -32.86 -15.78
CA ALA A 156 2.01 -33.64 -16.60
C ALA A 156 2.22 -33.38 -18.10
N LYS A 157 2.44 -32.12 -18.49
CA LYS A 157 2.72 -31.74 -19.88
C LYS A 157 4.02 -32.36 -20.39
N ASN A 158 5.07 -32.37 -19.56
CA ASN A 158 6.38 -32.84 -19.97
C ASN A 158 6.51 -34.37 -19.95
N ASN A 159 5.80 -35.04 -19.04
CA ASN A 159 5.93 -36.49 -18.83
C ASN A 159 4.91 -37.30 -19.67
N THR A 160 3.76 -36.73 -20.01
CA THR A 160 2.68 -37.45 -20.70
C THR A 160 2.50 -36.96 -22.14
N ALA A 161 2.42 -37.89 -23.10
CA ALA A 161 1.97 -37.58 -24.46
C ALA A 161 0.45 -37.36 -24.45
N MET A 162 0.02 -36.10 -24.42
CA MET A 162 -1.41 -35.75 -24.42
C MET A 162 -1.98 -35.86 -25.84
N LEU A 163 -2.95 -36.76 -26.05
CA LEU A 163 -3.76 -36.86 -27.26
C LEU A 163 -5.18 -36.40 -26.94
N THR A 164 -5.67 -35.40 -27.66
CA THR A 164 -7.07 -34.96 -27.56
C THR A 164 -7.85 -35.54 -28.74
N THR A 165 -8.86 -36.36 -28.46
CA THR A 165 -9.84 -36.80 -29.45
C THR A 165 -11.13 -36.00 -29.29
N PHE A 166 -11.81 -35.74 -30.40
CA PHE A 166 -13.11 -35.06 -30.41
C PHE A 166 -14.17 -36.07 -30.84
N ASN A 167 -15.23 -36.20 -30.05
CA ASN A 167 -16.40 -37.00 -30.37
C ASN A 167 -17.61 -36.06 -30.44
N GLU A 168 -18.36 -36.14 -31.53
CA GLU A 168 -19.62 -35.42 -31.66
C GLU A 168 -20.76 -36.29 -31.13
N VAL A 169 -21.67 -35.69 -30.34
CA VAL A 169 -22.85 -36.37 -29.80
C VAL A 169 -24.09 -35.59 -30.19
N ASN A 170 -25.04 -36.28 -30.80
CA ASN A 170 -26.33 -35.70 -31.15
C ASN A 170 -27.27 -35.78 -29.94
N MET A 171 -27.65 -34.61 -29.40
CA MET A 171 -28.48 -34.48 -28.20
C MET A 171 -29.99 -34.38 -28.50
N LYS A 172 -30.44 -34.75 -29.70
CA LYS A 172 -31.88 -34.79 -30.02
C LYS A 172 -32.58 -35.86 -29.16
N PRO A 173 -33.80 -35.58 -28.66
CA PRO A 173 -34.55 -36.48 -27.78
C PRO A 173 -34.96 -37.76 -28.49
#